data_AF-A0A0K8PH52-F1
#
_entry.id   AF-A0A0K8PH52-F1
#
_cell.length_a   1.000
_cell.length_b   1.000
_cell.length_c   1.000
_cell.angle_alpha   90.00
_cell.angle_beta   90.00
_cell.angle_gamma   90.00
#
_symmetry.space_group_name_H-M   'P 1'
#
loop_
_entity.id
_entity.type
_entity.pdbx_description
1 polymer ?
#
loop_
_entity_poly.entity_id
_entity_poly.type
_entity_poly.pdbx_seq_one_letter_code
_entity_poly.pdbx_strand_id
1 'polypeptide(L)'
;MAAYLCPPAVIHGEHAVETSQIVAEVSGRHPDAAWAPRIEGIAASTGIETRGWMLPLETAVAPGDGSGLRAAGIGPAREALARDGFTQQDVDRVIAALEAIPAPQT
;
A
#
# COMPACT_ATOMS: atom_id res chain seq x y z
N MET A 1 19.18 -16.67 -22.89
CA MET A 1 17.87 -17.13 -22.37
C MET A 1 16.85 -16.07 -22.73
N ALA A 2 15.75 -16.44 -23.40
CA ALA A 2 14.70 -15.49 -23.81
C ALA A 2 13.48 -15.66 -22.90
N ALA A 3 12.95 -14.54 -22.41
CA ALA A 3 11.69 -14.48 -21.68
C ALA A 3 10.89 -13.30 -22.24
N TYR A 4 9.59 -13.52 -22.42
CA TYR A 4 8.65 -12.51 -22.90
C TYR A 4 7.74 -12.12 -21.75
N LEU A 5 7.39 -10.83 -21.68
CA LEU A 5 6.63 -10.26 -20.57
C LEU A 5 5.45 -9.45 -21.14
N CYS A 6 4.23 -9.85 -20.79
CA CYS A 6 3.03 -9.04 -21.04
C CYS A 6 3.04 -7.78 -20.16
N PRO A 7 2.34 -6.71 -20.56
CA PRO A 7 2.18 -5.53 -19.72
C PRO A 7 1.63 -5.88 -18.33
N PRO A 8 2.13 -5.27 -17.24
CA PRO A 8 1.63 -5.57 -15.91
C PRO A 8 0.23 -4.98 -15.71
N ALA A 9 -0.63 -5.73 -15.02
CA ALA A 9 -1.82 -5.17 -14.41
C ALA A 9 -1.46 -4.52 -13.07
N VAL A 10 -1.71 -3.22 -12.95
CA VAL A 10 -1.47 -2.45 -11.72
C VAL A 10 -2.80 -2.09 -11.08
N ILE A 11 -2.95 -2.45 -9.80
CA ILE A 11 -4.10 -2.08 -8.97
C ILE A 11 -3.55 -1.34 -7.76
N HIS A 12 -3.94 -0.07 -7.64
CA HIS A 12 -3.56 0.77 -6.51
C HIS A 12 -4.53 0.53 -5.33
N GLY A 13 -4.12 0.91 -4.13
CA GLY A 13 -5.01 0.93 -2.98
C GLY A 13 -6.17 1.92 -3.20
N GLU A 14 -7.38 1.50 -2.82
CA GLU A 14 -8.62 2.25 -3.05
C GLU A 14 -8.72 3.51 -2.17
N HIS A 15 -8.01 3.54 -1.05
CA HIS A 15 -8.06 4.65 -0.10
C HIS A 15 -7.00 5.69 -0.47
N ALA A 16 -7.44 6.80 -1.04
CA ALA A 16 -6.60 7.98 -1.25
C ALA A 16 -6.28 8.62 0.11
N VAL A 17 -5.01 8.59 0.51
CA VAL A 17 -4.50 9.25 1.71
C VAL A 17 -3.63 10.42 1.30
N GLU A 18 -4.04 11.63 1.67
CA GLU A 18 -3.30 12.85 1.42
C GLU A 18 -2.11 12.97 2.39
N THR A 19 -1.00 13.52 1.90
CA THR A 19 0.16 13.81 2.74
C THR A 19 -0.19 14.81 3.85
N SER A 20 -1.10 15.75 3.59
CA SER A 20 -1.65 16.70 4.59
C SER A 20 -2.28 15.98 5.78
N GLN A 21 -3.05 14.92 5.52
CA GLN A 21 -3.71 14.10 6.55
C GLN A 21 -2.67 13.37 7.40
N ILE A 22 -1.61 12.83 6.78
CA ILE A 22 -0.53 12.16 7.50
C ILE A 22 0.23 13.15 8.40
N VAL A 23 0.55 14.34 7.89
CA VAL A 23 1.24 15.38 8.67
C VAL A 23 0.41 15.81 9.87
N ALA A 24 -0.90 16.02 9.67
CA ALA A 24 -1.82 16.40 10.74
C ALA A 24 -1.94 15.29 11.80
N GLU A 25 -2.07 14.04 11.37
CA GLU A 25 -2.16 12.86 12.25
C GLU A 25 -0.90 12.74 13.12
N VAL A 26 0.27 12.71 12.49
CA VAL A 26 1.56 12.52 13.17
C VAL A 26 1.85 13.68 14.13
N SER A 27 1.54 14.92 13.73
CA SER A 27 1.72 16.09 14.60
C SER A 27 0.76 16.08 15.79
N GLY A 28 -0.49 15.64 15.59
CA GLY A 28 -1.47 15.49 16.66
C GLY A 28 -1.07 14.40 17.66
N ARG A 29 -0.48 13.30 17.19
CA ARG A 29 0.00 12.21 18.05
C ARG A 29 1.27 12.58 18.84
N HIS A 30 2.14 13.41 18.29
CA HIS A 30 3.44 13.72 18.86
C HIS A 30 3.68 15.23 19.00
N PRO A 31 2.95 15.92 19.91
CA PRO A 31 2.99 17.37 20.02
C PRO A 31 4.38 17.93 20.38
N ASP A 32 5.17 17.18 21.15
CA ASP A 32 6.48 17.63 21.67
C ASP A 32 7.68 17.05 20.90
N ALA A 33 7.45 16.54 19.69
CA ALA A 33 8.52 15.89 18.93
C ALA A 33 9.60 16.89 18.47
N ALA A 34 10.87 16.52 18.66
CA ALA A 34 12.01 17.33 18.20
C ALA A 34 12.03 17.57 16.67
N TRP A 35 11.38 16.71 15.89
CA TRP A 35 11.26 16.84 14.44
C TRP A 35 10.11 17.76 14.00
N ALA A 36 9.23 18.22 14.91
CA ALA A 36 8.03 18.98 14.57
C ALA A 36 8.30 20.21 13.67
N PRO A 37 9.36 21.03 13.89
CA PRO A 37 9.64 22.17 13.00
C PRO A 37 10.02 21.79 11.56
N ARG A 38 10.33 20.52 11.31
CA ARG A 38 10.83 20.02 10.02
C ARG A 38 9.75 19.30 9.21
N ILE A 39 8.62 18.92 9.80
CA ILE A 39 7.69 17.98 9.17
C ILE A 39 7.12 18.51 7.85
N GLU A 40 6.79 19.80 7.77
CA GLU A 40 6.31 20.44 6.53
C GLU A 40 7.37 20.41 5.42
N GLY A 41 8.63 20.71 5.76
CA GLY A 41 9.73 20.65 4.79
C GLY A 41 10.02 19.23 4.32
N ILE A 42 9.94 18.25 5.23
CA ILE A 42 10.08 16.83 4.89
C ILE A 42 8.94 16.42 3.96
N ALA A 43 7.69 16.73 4.31
CA ALA A 43 6.51 16.39 3.51
C ALA A 43 6.58 16.99 2.10
N ALA A 44 6.89 18.29 1.99
CA ALA A 44 7.04 18.98 0.72
C ALA A 44 8.14 18.35 -0.16
N SER A 45 9.26 17.94 0.43
CA SER A 45 10.38 17.34 -0.31
C SER A 45 10.06 15.99 -0.93
N THR A 46 8.99 15.30 -0.48
CA THR A 46 8.59 14.02 -1.07
C THR A 46 7.99 14.16 -2.46
N GLY A 47 7.40 15.31 -2.79
CA GLY A 47 6.65 15.51 -4.04
C GLY A 47 5.40 14.64 -4.16
N ILE A 48 4.92 14.02 -3.08
CA ILE A 48 3.75 13.14 -3.06
C ILE A 48 2.60 13.90 -2.40
N GLU A 49 1.58 14.23 -3.19
CA GLU A 49 0.34 14.82 -2.67
C GLU A 49 -0.55 13.76 -2.03
N THR A 50 -0.75 12.64 -2.74
CA THR A 50 -1.68 11.56 -2.34
C THR A 50 -1.08 10.20 -2.66
N ARG A 51 -1.39 9.20 -1.84
CA ARG A 51 -1.01 7.79 -2.05
C ARG A 51 -2.21 6.87 -1.85
N GLY A 52 -2.32 5.83 -2.68
CA GLY A 52 -3.38 4.82 -2.56
C GLY A 52 -3.01 3.74 -1.55
N TRP A 53 -3.85 3.52 -0.55
CA TRP A 53 -3.69 2.49 0.50
C TRP A 53 -4.76 1.40 0.39
N MET A 54 -4.41 0.18 0.81
CA MET A 54 -5.37 -0.93 0.90
C MET A 54 -6.35 -0.79 2.07
N LEU A 55 -5.99 -0.02 3.09
CA LEU A 55 -6.82 0.32 4.23
C LEU A 55 -6.82 1.84 4.41
N PRO A 56 -7.89 2.41 4.97
CA PRO A 56 -7.95 3.84 5.23
C PRO A 56 -6.99 4.23 6.37
N LEU A 57 -6.57 5.50 6.41
CA LEU A 57 -5.60 6.01 7.38
C LEU A 57 -6.03 5.67 8.82
N GLU A 58 -7.32 5.84 9.11
CA GLU A 58 -7.95 5.59 10.41
C GLU A 58 -7.70 4.18 10.92
N THR A 59 -7.69 3.18 10.03
CA THR A 59 -7.45 1.78 10.41
C THR A 59 -6.00 1.53 10.79
N ALA A 60 -5.05 2.23 10.16
CA ALA A 60 -3.63 2.11 10.51
C ALA A 60 -3.27 2.82 11.83
N VAL A 61 -4.04 3.86 12.19
CA VAL A 61 -3.78 4.67 13.39
C VAL A 61 -4.62 4.29 14.60
N ALA A 62 -5.70 3.54 14.39
CA ALA A 62 -6.51 3.02 15.49
C ALA A 62 -5.64 2.14 16.41
N PRO A 63 -5.82 2.23 17.74
CA PRO A 63 -5.24 1.26 18.68
C PRO A 63 -5.68 -0.15 18.27
N GLY A 64 -4.72 -1.02 17.97
CA GLY A 64 -5.01 -2.33 17.36
C GLY A 64 -4.93 -3.50 18.36
N ASP A 65 -5.79 -4.50 18.13
CA ASP A 65 -5.76 -5.83 18.78
C ASP A 65 -4.83 -6.83 18.07
N GLY A 66 -3.97 -6.35 17.15
CA GLY A 66 -2.93 -7.17 16.50
C GLY A 66 -3.35 -7.98 15.27
N SER A 67 -4.53 -7.75 14.66
CA SER A 67 -4.86 -8.42 13.38
C SER A 67 -4.25 -7.65 12.21
N GLY A 68 -3.19 -8.19 11.62
CA GLY A 68 -2.56 -7.59 10.44
C GLY A 68 -3.44 -7.57 9.17
N LEU A 69 -3.06 -6.75 8.19
CA LEU A 69 -3.59 -6.73 6.82
C LEU A 69 -3.70 -8.13 6.22
N ARG A 70 -4.90 -8.61 5.91
CA ARG A 70 -5.03 -9.87 5.16
C ARG A 70 -4.41 -9.71 3.77
N ALA A 71 -3.75 -10.76 3.30
CA ALA A 71 -3.21 -10.80 1.94
C ALA A 71 -4.31 -10.45 0.93
N ALA A 72 -3.96 -9.61 -0.06
CA ALA A 72 -4.85 -9.33 -1.17
C ALA A 72 -5.23 -10.66 -1.85
N GLY A 73 -6.53 -10.85 -2.11
CA GLY A 73 -7.03 -12.06 -2.77
C GLY A 73 -6.48 -12.20 -4.20
N ILE A 74 -6.57 -13.41 -4.76
CA ILE A 74 -6.07 -13.72 -6.11
C ILE A 74 -6.96 -13.17 -7.25
N GLY A 75 -8.06 -12.46 -6.95
CA GLY A 75 -9.02 -11.92 -7.93
C GLY A 75 -8.36 -10.98 -8.95
N PRO A 76 -7.68 -9.90 -8.51
CA PRO A 76 -6.82 -9.05 -9.32
C PRO A 76 -5.92 -9.77 -10.35
N ALA A 77 -5.23 -10.83 -9.90
CA ALA A 77 -4.34 -11.60 -10.76
C ALA A 77 -5.12 -12.37 -11.85
N ARG A 78 -6.30 -12.89 -11.52
CA ARG A 78 -7.17 -13.58 -12.49
C ARG A 78 -7.73 -12.64 -13.55
N GLU A 79 -8.14 -11.43 -13.15
CA GLU A 79 -8.64 -10.41 -14.08
C GLU A 79 -7.54 -9.92 -15.03
N ALA A 80 -6.30 -9.81 -14.54
CA ALA A 80 -5.14 -9.49 -15.37
C ALA A 80 -4.93 -10.55 -16.45
N LEU A 81 -4.88 -11.83 -16.06
CA LEU A 81 -4.69 -12.95 -16.99
C LEU A 81 -5.80 -13.03 -18.04
N ALA A 82 -7.06 -12.86 -17.60
CA ALA A 82 -8.21 -12.90 -18.51
C ALA A 82 -8.16 -11.79 -19.58
N ARG A 83 -7.70 -10.58 -19.23
CA ARG A 83 -7.53 -9.48 -20.20
C ARG A 83 -6.49 -9.78 -21.28
N ASP A 84 -5.46 -10.53 -20.91
CA ASP A 84 -4.41 -10.96 -21.84
C ASP A 84 -4.76 -12.25 -22.59
N GLY A 85 -6.00 -12.73 -22.45
CA GLY A 85 -6.51 -13.91 -23.15
C GLY A 85 -6.14 -15.25 -22.52
N PHE A 86 -5.56 -15.24 -21.33
CA PHE A 86 -5.23 -16.46 -20.58
C PHE A 86 -6.40 -16.93 -19.73
N THR A 87 -6.56 -18.25 -19.66
CA THR A 87 -7.46 -18.94 -18.74
C THR A 87 -6.68 -19.41 -17.51
N GLN A 88 -7.40 -19.85 -16.47
CA GLN A 88 -6.74 -20.47 -15.31
C GLN A 88 -5.96 -21.74 -15.66
N GLN A 89 -6.34 -22.43 -16.73
CA GLN A 89 -5.69 -23.67 -17.17
C GLN A 89 -4.34 -23.40 -17.86
N ASP A 90 -4.10 -22.18 -18.32
CA ASP A 90 -2.85 -21.78 -18.98
C ASP A 90 -1.73 -21.41 -17.99
N VAL A 91 -2.03 -21.38 -16.68
CA VAL A 91 -1.07 -21.01 -15.64
C VAL A 91 -0.38 -22.26 -15.08
N ASP A 92 0.87 -22.50 -15.49
CA ASP A 92 1.66 -23.62 -14.99
C ASP A 92 2.24 -23.37 -13.58
N ARG A 93 2.52 -22.11 -13.24
CA ARG A 93 3.20 -21.72 -11.99
C ARG A 93 2.73 -20.36 -11.50
N VAL A 94 2.64 -20.22 -10.17
CA VAL A 94 2.35 -18.95 -9.49
C VAL A 94 3.56 -18.57 -8.63
N ILE A 95 4.05 -17.35 -8.82
CA ILE A 95 5.10 -16.75 -7.99
C ILE A 95 4.46 -15.56 -7.28
N ALA A 96 4.41 -15.59 -5.96
CA ALA A 96 3.83 -14.54 -5.14
C ALA A 96 4.86 -14.02 -4.13
N ALA A 97 4.89 -12.70 -3.93
CA ALA A 97 5.61 -12.06 -2.85
C ALA A 97 4.58 -11.30 -1.99
N LEU A 98 4.43 -11.73 -0.74
CA LEU A 98 3.68 -10.98 0.26
C LEU A 98 4.71 -10.23 1.09
N GLU A 99 4.84 -8.92 0.88
CA GLU A 99 5.57 -8.10 1.83
C GLU A 99 4.79 -8.10 3.16
N ALA A 100 5.51 -8.38 4.23
CA ALA A 100 4.98 -8.50 5.56
C ALA A 100 4.13 -7.27 5.92
N ILE A 101 3.00 -7.54 6.55
CA ILE A 101 2.18 -6.55 7.22
C ILE A 101 3.05 -5.97 8.34
N PRO A 102 3.36 -4.66 8.37
CA PRO A 102 3.94 -4.07 9.56
C PRO A 102 2.95 -4.25 10.70
N ALA A 103 3.28 -5.12 11.66
CA ALA A 103 2.63 -5.07 12.97
C ALA A 103 3.07 -3.76 13.66
N PRO A 104 2.25 -3.20 14.57
CA PRO A 104 2.64 -2.03 15.35
C PRO A 104 4.00 -2.28 16.00
N GLN A 105 5.02 -1.49 15.63
CA GLN A 105 6.25 -1.45 16.41
C GLN A 105 5.98 -0.47 17.56
N THR A 106 5.95 -1.04 18.77
CA THR A 106 5.88 -0.32 20.04
C THR A 106 6.98 0.72 20.17
#